data_AF-A0A2E5MY06-F1
#
_entry.id   AF-A0A2E5MY06-F1
#
_cell.length_a   1.000
_cell.length_b   1.000
_cell.length_c   1.000
_cell.angle_alpha   90.00
_cell.angle_beta   90.00
_cell.angle_gamma   90.00
#
_symmetry.space_group_name_H-M   'P 1'
#
loop_
_entity.id
_entity.type
_entity.pdbx_description
1 polymer ?
#
loop_
_entity_poly.entity_id
_entity_poly.type
_entity_poly.pdbx_seq_one_letter_code
_entity_poly.pdbx_strand_id
1 'polypeptide(L)'
;MLSLDTVEVFVKKIERRYKDGDFLFRENERSTSVFVLVEGNVELTTTGQHGPVMVAMLQPNEIFGEIGIIEGGLRSLNAIAVGDIIVEETIREVFLEALAKESGIALDIVAKLVNRLYQANERLSHPKTAIKKIQKNKNRFSIIGFLEKLAIRRGNASGRIEIRVLPLLCEDQAVVDSQGRHITQSLGKREGIKIKALNENFEIDFDLHPEDRLMKLREKATSALYDSQGDLIIYGEIPPPGTTLHLHFLSAKEDSDDRPGFTLPSTVLTLPVNFEYELAELLLAVALSVTSFKEVGKRMRLAQSLSETLYAAMPAVQNLPQNLSNSERASIQMCYGNAVATLAFHRGTTDLYHVAVQTYRAALEQLSRGDSPIDWALTQKHLGASLQAINEKTSDEDTLRQAAEALEASLEIFRLDNFPVQWASAQNRLGQVLFKLDLKTGEQEILKKSLASFQAALQVFTRSKYPMYWADVMNNFAQAAQVLGEQLHNAEVLEKAVNACLGVLEVRLKEEGPLQWAATQNNLGSALFLLGKLTDNQAHLKGAANAFDQALGVYMMLNAEKLATVANKNLSRVRLLLGETAIKIKDNKPNASRLS
;
A
#
# COMPACT_ATOMS: atom_id res chain seq x y z
N MET A 1 38.54 18.32 3.13
CA MET A 1 38.74 17.73 1.80
C MET A 1 39.38 16.38 2.03
N LEU A 2 38.56 15.33 2.00
CA LEU A 2 38.89 13.96 1.57
C LEU A 2 37.54 13.46 1.03
N SER A 3 37.53 13.33 -0.28
CA SER A 3 36.40 13.16 -1.19
C SER A 3 36.37 11.73 -1.67
N LEU A 4 35.18 11.17 -1.94
CA LEU A 4 34.92 10.08 -2.89
C LEU A 4 35.67 8.72 -2.76
N ASP A 5 36.69 8.57 -1.92
CA ASP A 5 37.55 7.38 -1.95
C ASP A 5 37.18 6.28 -0.94
N THR A 6 36.32 6.52 0.06
CA THR A 6 35.94 5.47 1.04
C THR A 6 35.18 4.30 0.39
N VAL A 7 34.62 4.51 -0.80
CA VAL A 7 33.93 3.45 -1.55
C VAL A 7 34.92 2.63 -2.38
N GLU A 8 36.07 3.15 -2.83
CA GLU A 8 36.95 2.43 -3.77
C GLU A 8 37.85 1.33 -3.15
N VAL A 9 37.89 1.18 -1.82
CA VAL A 9 38.90 0.33 -1.16
C VAL A 9 38.58 -1.18 -1.16
N PHE A 10 37.38 -1.62 -1.51
CA PHE A 10 37.10 -3.05 -1.63
C PHE A 10 37.57 -3.58 -3.00
N VAL A 11 38.79 -4.09 -3.06
CA VAL A 11 39.46 -4.61 -4.29
C VAL A 11 38.73 -5.83 -4.89
N LYS A 12 37.75 -6.41 -4.20
CA LYS A 12 36.83 -7.43 -4.73
C LYS A 12 35.39 -7.14 -4.29
N LYS A 13 34.68 -6.39 -5.13
CA LYS A 13 33.23 -6.18 -5.03
C LYS A 13 32.51 -6.98 -6.10
N ILE A 14 31.37 -7.55 -5.73
CA ILE A 14 30.44 -8.14 -6.68
C ILE A 14 29.24 -7.23 -6.75
N GLU A 15 29.01 -6.58 -7.89
CA GLU A 15 27.77 -5.86 -8.12
C GLU A 15 26.62 -6.87 -8.16
N ARG A 16 25.57 -6.60 -7.39
CA ARG A 16 24.33 -7.36 -7.40
C ARG A 16 23.15 -6.44 -7.62
N ARG A 17 22.17 -6.95 -8.37
CA ARG A 17 20.93 -6.27 -8.67
C ARG A 17 19.79 -7.05 -8.04
N TYR A 18 18.93 -6.34 -7.34
CA TYR A 18 17.76 -6.90 -6.67
C TYR A 18 16.53 -6.17 -7.18
N LYS A 19 15.42 -6.91 -7.34
CA LYS A 19 14.12 -6.35 -7.68
C LYS A 19 13.40 -5.89 -6.42
N ASP A 20 12.42 -5.01 -6.60
CA ASP A 20 11.57 -4.54 -5.51
C ASP A 20 10.99 -5.72 -4.69
N GLY A 21 11.15 -5.66 -3.38
CA GLY A 21 10.72 -6.70 -2.43
C GLY A 21 11.68 -7.89 -2.26
N ASP A 22 12.78 -7.96 -3.00
CA ASP A 22 13.77 -9.03 -2.83
C ASP A 22 14.49 -8.89 -1.48
N PHE A 23 14.73 -10.02 -0.81
CA PHE A 23 15.58 -10.06 0.37
C PHE A 23 17.04 -10.17 -0.04
N LEU A 24 17.88 -9.28 0.50
CA LEU A 24 19.33 -9.34 0.37
C LEU A 24 19.92 -10.31 1.41
N PHE A 25 19.35 -10.31 2.61
CA PHE A 25 19.57 -11.30 3.65
C PHE A 25 18.41 -11.25 4.64
N ARG A 26 18.22 -12.34 5.38
CA ARG A 26 17.21 -12.44 6.44
C ARG A 26 17.85 -12.42 7.81
N GLU A 27 17.09 -11.95 8.79
CA GLU A 27 17.42 -12.06 10.20
C GLU A 27 17.72 -13.53 10.56
N ASN A 28 18.67 -13.75 11.45
CA ASN A 28 19.18 -15.06 11.85
C ASN A 28 19.90 -15.87 10.75
N GLU A 29 20.07 -15.35 9.53
CA GLU A 29 20.97 -15.98 8.55
C GLU A 29 22.44 -15.77 8.94
N ARG A 30 23.33 -16.65 8.46
CA ARG A 30 24.76 -16.51 8.74
C ARG A 30 25.31 -15.29 8.00
N SER A 31 26.04 -14.42 8.72
CA SER A 31 26.65 -13.23 8.11
C SER A 31 27.92 -13.60 7.33
N THR A 32 27.83 -13.62 6.01
CA THR A 32 28.93 -13.99 5.09
C THR A 32 29.52 -12.80 4.32
N SER A 33 28.79 -11.70 4.21
CA SER A 33 29.16 -10.53 3.42
C SER A 33 28.62 -9.21 3.99
N VAL A 34 29.18 -8.09 3.56
CA VAL A 34 28.70 -6.72 3.80
C VAL A 34 28.29 -6.13 2.46
N PHE A 35 27.31 -5.23 2.50
CA PHE A 35 26.78 -4.56 1.32
C PHE A 35 27.01 -3.06 1.39
N VAL A 36 27.26 -2.46 0.24
CA VAL A 36 27.18 -1.01 0.02
C VAL A 36 26.04 -0.77 -0.95
N LEU A 37 25.07 0.05 -0.56
CA LEU A 37 23.98 0.42 -1.46
C LEU A 37 24.49 1.41 -2.50
N VAL A 38 24.40 1.10 -3.79
CA VAL A 38 24.86 1.97 -4.88
C VAL A 38 23.70 2.77 -5.47
N GLU A 39 22.57 2.12 -5.71
CA GLU A 39 21.37 2.73 -6.28
C GLU A 39 20.12 2.11 -5.65
N GLY A 40 19.08 2.92 -5.43
CA GLY A 40 17.84 2.50 -4.80
C GLY A 40 17.85 2.60 -3.28
N ASN A 41 16.91 1.94 -2.61
CA ASN A 41 16.73 1.98 -1.16
C ASN A 41 16.67 0.56 -0.58
N VAL A 42 17.19 0.36 0.63
CA VAL A 42 17.08 -0.93 1.34
C VAL A 42 16.39 -0.72 2.68
N GLU A 43 15.29 -1.42 2.89
CA GLU A 43 14.59 -1.46 4.17
C GLU A 43 15.23 -2.51 5.09
N LEU A 44 15.62 -2.11 6.29
CA LEU A 44 16.05 -3.02 7.35
C LEU A 44 14.89 -3.29 8.30
N THR A 45 14.58 -4.56 8.56
CA THR A 45 13.49 -4.95 9.48
C THR A 45 13.96 -6.01 10.49
N THR A 46 13.28 -6.17 11.63
CA THR A 46 13.45 -7.27 12.59
C THR A 46 12.11 -7.90 12.89
N THR A 47 12.09 -9.13 13.39
CA THR A 47 10.87 -9.83 13.79
C THR A 47 10.51 -9.44 15.22
N GLY A 48 9.55 -8.53 15.38
CA GLY A 48 8.99 -8.18 16.69
C GLY A 48 7.93 -9.18 17.18
N GLN A 49 7.48 -9.03 18.43
CA GLN A 49 6.42 -9.88 19.02
C GLN A 49 5.07 -9.83 18.26
N HIS A 50 4.87 -8.82 17.41
CA HIS A 50 3.64 -8.58 16.64
C HIS A 50 3.84 -8.53 15.13
N GLY A 51 4.98 -9.03 14.62
CA GLY A 51 5.31 -9.05 13.19
C GLY A 51 6.58 -8.26 12.85
N PRO A 52 6.88 -8.08 11.55
CA PRO A 52 8.09 -7.38 11.12
C PRO A 52 8.05 -5.90 11.49
N VAL A 53 9.16 -5.42 12.03
CA VAL A 53 9.40 -4.08 12.55
C VAL A 53 10.49 -3.44 11.69
N MET A 54 10.19 -2.36 10.98
CA MET A 54 11.21 -1.60 10.23
C MET A 54 12.12 -0.85 11.20
N VAL A 55 13.42 -1.09 11.11
CA VAL A 55 14.47 -0.48 11.93
C VAL A 55 15.10 0.73 11.23
N ALA A 56 15.29 0.65 9.91
CA ALA A 56 15.88 1.74 9.12
C ALA A 56 15.54 1.63 7.62
N MET A 57 15.61 2.75 6.91
CA MET A 57 15.65 2.82 5.45
C MET A 57 17.01 3.34 5.02
N LEU A 58 17.72 2.57 4.21
CA LEU A 58 19.06 2.89 3.77
C LEU A 58 19.04 3.61 2.43
N GLN A 59 19.96 4.56 2.27
CA GLN A 59 20.17 5.39 1.09
C GLN A 59 21.48 5.01 0.35
N PRO A 60 21.65 5.41 -0.92
CA PRO A 60 22.89 5.20 -1.65
C PRO A 60 24.14 5.69 -0.89
N ASN A 61 25.21 4.91 -0.97
CA ASN A 61 26.49 5.00 -0.25
C ASN A 61 26.45 4.61 1.23
N GLU A 62 25.35 4.03 1.71
CA GLU A 62 25.29 3.42 3.03
C GLU A 62 25.79 1.97 3.03
N ILE A 63 26.55 1.64 4.08
CA ILE A 63 27.02 0.30 4.36
C ILE A 63 26.02 -0.38 5.31
N PHE A 64 25.73 -1.65 5.06
CA PHE A 64 24.83 -2.44 5.89
C PHE A 64 25.18 -3.93 5.90
N GLY A 65 24.72 -4.62 6.95
CA GLY A 65 25.07 -6.02 7.22
C GLY A 65 26.43 -6.19 7.92
N GLU A 66 27.06 -5.08 8.31
CA GLU A 66 28.34 -5.01 9.01
C GLU A 66 28.29 -5.57 10.43
N ILE A 67 27.17 -5.42 11.14
CA ILE A 67 27.06 -5.80 12.56
C ILE A 67 27.30 -7.29 12.75
N GLY A 68 26.56 -8.14 12.03
CA GLY A 68 26.75 -9.59 12.10
C GLY A 68 28.12 -10.05 11.59
N ILE A 69 28.79 -9.22 10.78
CA ILE A 69 30.17 -9.46 10.35
C ILE A 69 31.16 -9.14 11.46
N ILE A 70 31.04 -7.98 12.11
CA ILE A 70 31.93 -7.55 13.19
C ILE A 70 31.76 -8.43 14.45
N GLU A 71 30.53 -8.77 14.81
CA GLU A 71 30.22 -9.61 15.98
C GLU A 71 30.50 -11.11 15.75
N GLY A 72 30.75 -11.52 14.50
CA GLY A 72 31.08 -12.91 14.17
C GLY A 72 29.90 -13.87 14.26
N GLY A 73 28.69 -13.41 13.89
CA GLY A 73 27.44 -14.13 14.16
C GLY A 73 26.42 -14.10 13.03
N LEU A 74 25.15 -14.08 13.43
CA LEU A 74 24.00 -14.07 12.54
C LEU A 74 23.63 -12.64 12.13
N ARG A 75 22.81 -12.50 11.08
CA ARG A 75 22.19 -11.23 10.70
C ARG A 75 21.23 -10.82 11.82
N SER A 76 21.39 -9.61 12.32
CA SER A 76 20.52 -9.04 13.34
C SER A 76 19.20 -8.51 12.79
N LEU A 77 19.11 -8.31 11.47
CA LEU A 77 17.98 -7.70 10.76
C LEU A 77 17.78 -8.43 9.42
N ASN A 78 16.58 -8.32 8.86
CA ASN A 78 16.32 -8.53 7.45
C ASN A 78 16.77 -7.28 6.66
N ALA A 79 17.18 -7.46 5.41
CA ALA A 79 17.39 -6.39 4.45
C ALA A 79 16.58 -6.66 3.18
N ILE A 80 15.70 -5.73 2.82
CA ILE A 80 14.71 -5.86 1.75
C ILE A 80 14.91 -4.72 0.75
N ALA A 81 14.97 -5.03 -0.54
CA ALA A 81 15.03 -4.03 -1.61
C ALA A 81 13.72 -3.26 -1.71
N VAL A 82 13.81 -1.93 -1.80
CA VAL A 82 12.68 -1.03 -2.05
C VAL A 82 12.88 -0.33 -3.39
N GLY A 83 12.12 -0.76 -4.38
CA GLY A 83 12.38 -0.54 -5.79
C GLY A 83 13.46 -1.49 -6.34
N ASP A 84 13.75 -1.36 -7.64
CA ASP A 84 14.92 -2.00 -8.23
C ASP A 84 16.19 -1.33 -7.68
N ILE A 85 17.09 -2.12 -7.12
CA ILE A 85 18.31 -1.61 -6.47
C ILE A 85 19.58 -2.23 -7.03
N ILE A 86 20.69 -1.55 -6.80
CA ILE A 86 22.04 -2.02 -7.08
C ILE A 86 22.85 -1.93 -5.78
N VAL A 87 23.53 -3.02 -5.43
CA VAL A 87 24.43 -3.08 -4.29
C VAL A 87 25.78 -3.65 -4.69
N GLU A 88 26.83 -3.24 -3.99
CA GLU A 88 28.13 -3.88 -4.03
C GLU A 88 28.29 -4.79 -2.82
N GLU A 89 28.44 -6.09 -3.06
CA GLU A 89 28.68 -7.08 -2.02
C GLU A 89 30.18 -7.33 -1.85
N THR A 90 30.65 -7.33 -0.60
CA THR A 90 32.02 -7.70 -0.21
C THR A 90 31.98 -8.81 0.82
N ILE A 91 32.76 -9.88 0.60
CA ILE A 91 32.83 -11.02 1.54
C ILE A 91 33.53 -10.66 2.85
N ARG A 92 33.19 -11.39 3.92
CA ARG A 92 33.67 -11.19 5.29
C ARG A 92 35.19 -11.00 5.39
N GLU A 93 35.97 -11.89 4.80
CA GLU A 93 37.43 -11.92 4.95
C GLU A 93 38.06 -10.64 4.39
N VAL A 94 37.61 -10.22 3.20
CA VAL A 94 38.07 -9.00 2.52
C VAL A 94 37.66 -7.76 3.32
N PHE A 95 36.44 -7.73 3.85
CA PHE A 95 35.95 -6.62 4.67
C PHE A 95 36.73 -6.46 5.98
N LEU A 96 37.00 -7.56 6.70
CA LEU A 96 37.77 -7.54 7.94
C LEU A 96 39.24 -7.17 7.70
N GLU A 97 39.84 -7.65 6.61
CA GLU A 97 41.19 -7.23 6.21
C GLU A 97 41.27 -5.73 5.91
N ALA A 98 40.27 -5.17 5.23
CA ALA A 98 40.21 -3.74 4.94
C ALA A 98 40.11 -2.92 6.24
N LEU A 99 39.28 -3.35 7.19
CA LEU A 99 39.18 -2.71 8.51
C LEU A 99 40.48 -2.79 9.32
N ALA A 100 41.22 -3.89 9.21
CA ALA A 100 42.48 -4.07 9.91
C ALA A 100 43.63 -3.25 9.30
N LYS A 101 43.59 -3.00 7.99
CA LYS A 101 44.64 -2.27 7.25
C LYS A 101 44.42 -0.75 7.25
N GLU A 102 43.17 -0.29 7.27
CA GLU A 102 42.85 1.13 7.14
C GLU A 102 42.03 1.65 8.32
N SER A 103 42.70 2.35 9.23
CA SER A 103 42.08 3.00 10.40
C SER A 103 41.00 4.03 10.02
N GLY A 104 41.08 4.62 8.82
CA GLY A 104 40.06 5.54 8.29
C GLY A 104 38.70 4.88 8.07
N ILE A 105 38.67 3.66 7.51
CA ILE A 105 37.42 2.91 7.27
C ILE A 105 36.78 2.53 8.60
N ALA A 106 37.59 2.05 9.56
CA ALA A 106 37.10 1.71 10.90
C ALA A 106 36.46 2.92 11.61
N LEU A 107 37.10 4.09 11.53
CA LEU A 107 36.57 5.34 12.10
C LEU A 107 35.28 5.80 11.42
N ASP A 108 35.18 5.69 10.09
CA ASP A 108 33.96 6.03 9.34
C ASP A 108 32.78 5.13 9.69
N ILE A 109 33.02 3.82 9.84
CA ILE A 109 31.96 2.88 10.27
C ILE A 109 31.52 3.18 11.70
N VAL A 110 32.46 3.41 12.62
CA VAL A 110 32.14 3.78 14.01
C VAL A 110 31.35 5.09 14.04
N ALA A 111 31.74 6.11 13.26
CA ALA A 111 31.00 7.37 13.18
C ALA A 111 29.58 7.19 12.65
N LYS A 112 29.38 6.34 11.63
CA LYS A 112 28.06 6.01 11.09
C LYS A 112 27.18 5.27 12.12
N LEU A 113 27.73 4.28 12.82
CA LEU A 113 27.01 3.55 13.89
C LEU A 113 26.61 4.48 15.04
N VAL A 114 27.52 5.37 15.43
CA VAL A 114 27.26 6.38 16.47
C VAL A 114 26.18 7.37 16.04
N ASN A 115 26.18 7.83 14.78
CA ASN A 115 25.10 8.67 14.25
C ASN A 115 23.76 7.95 14.21
N ARG A 116 23.71 6.68 13.82
CA ARG A 116 22.49 5.86 13.86
C ARG A 116 21.97 5.72 15.29
N LEU A 117 22.86 5.51 16.26
CA LEU A 117 22.52 5.49 17.69
C LEU A 117 21.99 6.84 18.19
N TYR A 118 22.60 7.97 17.76
CA TYR A 118 22.11 9.30 18.10
C TYR A 118 20.74 9.60 17.49
N GLN A 119 20.50 9.22 16.23
CA GLN A 119 19.19 9.38 15.60
C GLN A 119 18.11 8.53 16.30
N ALA A 120 18.46 7.31 16.73
CA ALA A 120 17.57 6.50 17.56
C ALA A 120 17.29 7.17 18.91
N ASN A 121 18.28 7.80 19.54
CA ASN A 121 18.13 8.52 20.80
C ASN A 121 17.40 9.88 20.68
N GLU A 122 17.57 10.63 19.60
CA GLU A 122 16.83 11.87 19.35
C GLU A 122 15.33 11.58 19.11
N ARG A 123 15.01 10.46 18.46
CA ARG A 123 13.63 9.98 18.30
C ARG A 123 12.98 9.58 19.62
N LEU A 124 13.76 9.15 20.61
CA LEU A 124 13.32 8.83 21.97
C LEU A 124 13.24 10.05 22.91
N SER A 125 13.70 11.23 22.47
CA SER A 125 13.73 12.43 23.30
C SER A 125 12.91 13.57 22.69
N HIS A 126 11.66 13.67 23.12
CA HIS A 126 10.79 14.81 22.83
C HIS A 126 11.44 16.17 23.24
N PRO A 127 11.09 17.28 22.56
CA PRO A 127 11.83 18.54 22.49
C PRO A 127 11.54 19.49 23.66
N LYS A 128 11.60 19.00 24.91
CA LYS A 128 11.63 19.88 26.10
C LYS A 128 12.99 19.92 26.82
N THR A 129 13.94 19.07 26.44
CA THR A 129 15.24 18.97 27.12
C THR A 129 16.46 19.26 26.24
N ALA A 130 16.34 19.29 24.90
CA ALA A 130 17.50 19.46 24.01
C ALA A 130 17.98 20.92 23.86
N ILE A 131 17.10 21.92 23.96
CA ILE A 131 17.47 23.33 23.68
C ILE A 131 18.32 23.95 24.82
N LYS A 132 18.28 23.39 26.04
CA LYS A 132 19.00 23.96 27.20
C LYS A 132 20.46 23.54 27.34
N LYS A 133 20.98 22.60 26.54
CA LYS A 133 22.38 22.12 26.65
C LYS A 133 23.32 22.51 25.51
N ILE A 134 22.82 23.05 24.39
CA ILE A 134 23.65 23.38 23.21
C ILE A 134 24.17 24.84 23.23
N GLN A 135 23.68 25.71 24.13
CA GLN A 135 24.12 27.11 24.19
C GLN A 135 25.42 27.38 24.98
N LYS A 136 26.09 26.35 25.51
CA LYS A 136 27.38 26.50 26.23
C LYS A 136 28.50 25.74 25.54
N ASN A 137 28.89 26.19 24.34
CA ASN A 137 30.29 26.22 23.88
C ASN A 137 30.36 26.82 22.48
N LYS A 138 30.23 28.15 22.39
CA LYS A 138 30.71 28.92 21.25
C LYS A 138 32.23 29.02 21.35
N ASN A 139 32.93 28.23 20.54
CA ASN A 139 34.09 28.68 19.73
C ASN A 139 34.79 27.46 19.14
N ARG A 140 34.36 27.04 17.94
CA ARG A 140 35.21 26.47 16.90
C ARG A 140 34.46 26.58 15.58
N PHE A 141 35.10 27.23 14.61
CA PHE A 141 34.62 27.30 13.24
C PHE A 141 34.31 25.89 12.74
N SER A 142 33.06 25.64 12.34
CA SER A 142 32.62 24.33 11.88
C SER A 142 32.34 24.37 10.38
N ILE A 143 33.10 23.56 9.64
CA ILE A 143 33.00 23.26 8.21
C ILE A 143 31.59 22.76 7.82
N ILE A 144 30.78 22.33 8.80
CA ILE A 144 29.42 21.81 8.66
C ILE A 144 28.44 22.88 8.13
N GLY A 145 28.55 24.13 8.57
CA GLY A 145 27.65 25.20 8.12
C GLY A 145 27.88 25.66 6.66
N PHE A 146 29.04 25.33 6.09
CA PHE A 146 29.35 25.61 4.68
C PHE A 146 28.86 24.48 3.75
N LEU A 147 28.91 23.23 4.22
CA LEU A 147 28.43 22.06 3.47
C LEU A 147 26.91 21.94 3.44
N GLU A 148 26.21 22.34 4.52
CA GLU A 148 24.73 22.47 4.50
C GLU A 148 24.24 23.40 3.39
N LYS A 149 24.97 24.49 3.09
CA LYS A 149 24.58 25.42 2.02
C LYS A 149 24.84 24.91 0.61
N LEU A 150 25.70 23.92 0.42
CA LEU A 150 26.06 23.35 -0.88
C LEU A 150 25.22 22.11 -1.25
N ALA A 151 24.69 21.37 -0.28
CA ALA A 151 23.78 20.24 -0.52
C ALA A 151 22.33 20.65 -0.87
N ILE A 152 21.95 21.92 -0.63
CA ILE A 152 20.55 22.41 -0.74
C ILE A 152 20.12 22.78 -2.18
N ARG A 153 20.95 22.55 -3.20
CA ARG A 153 20.56 22.87 -4.60
C ARG A 153 20.87 21.74 -5.58
N ARG A 154 20.07 20.67 -5.55
CA ARG A 154 19.65 19.93 -6.76
C ARG A 154 18.56 18.90 -6.43
N GLY A 155 17.33 19.36 -6.56
CA GLY A 155 16.13 18.53 -6.53
C GLY A 155 14.96 19.42 -6.95
N ASN A 156 14.57 19.33 -8.21
CA ASN A 156 13.50 20.15 -8.80
C ASN A 156 12.24 20.14 -7.93
N ALA A 157 11.55 21.28 -7.86
CA ALA A 157 10.30 21.49 -7.13
C ALA A 157 9.13 20.60 -7.60
N SER A 158 9.31 19.73 -8.61
CA SER A 158 8.26 18.98 -9.31
C SER A 158 7.92 17.61 -8.68
N GLY A 159 8.03 17.46 -7.35
CA GLY A 159 7.72 16.17 -6.71
C GLY A 159 7.41 16.22 -5.22
N ARG A 160 7.19 17.40 -4.63
CA ARG A 160 6.80 17.51 -3.22
C ARG A 160 5.34 17.13 -3.04
N ILE A 161 5.01 16.52 -1.91
CA ILE A 161 3.62 16.28 -1.48
C ILE A 161 3.14 17.53 -0.76
N GLU A 162 2.05 18.12 -1.22
CA GLU A 162 1.50 19.38 -0.71
C GLU A 162 0.26 19.15 0.15
N ILE A 163 0.41 19.20 1.48
CA ILE A 163 -0.68 19.04 2.44
C ILE A 163 -1.16 20.43 2.89
N ARG A 164 -2.47 20.61 2.90
CA ARG A 164 -3.17 21.80 3.40
C ARG A 164 -3.86 21.48 4.71
N VAL A 165 -3.93 22.46 5.59
CA VAL A 165 -4.71 22.37 6.84
C VAL A 165 -5.70 23.53 6.83
N LEU A 166 -6.99 23.19 6.76
CA LEU A 166 -8.07 24.14 6.91
C LEU A 166 -8.22 24.51 8.40
N PRO A 167 -8.62 25.74 8.75
CA PRO A 167 -9.01 26.07 10.12
C PRO A 167 -10.05 25.08 10.67
N LEU A 168 -9.93 24.72 11.95
CA LEU A 168 -10.87 23.80 12.60
C LEU A 168 -12.15 24.54 12.98
N LEU A 169 -13.29 23.85 12.89
CA LEU A 169 -14.55 24.37 13.40
C LEU A 169 -14.63 24.14 14.92
N CYS A 170 -14.74 25.21 15.71
CA CYS A 170 -14.95 25.17 17.15
C CYS A 170 -15.60 26.48 17.60
N GLU A 171 -16.43 26.45 18.66
CA GLU A 171 -17.05 27.65 19.22
C GLU A 171 -16.02 28.64 19.81
N ASP A 172 -14.89 28.12 20.31
CA ASP A 172 -13.81 28.93 20.88
C ASP A 172 -12.69 29.18 19.85
N GLN A 173 -12.65 30.40 19.31
CA GLN A 173 -11.65 30.82 18.34
C GLN A 173 -10.21 30.73 18.88
N ALA A 174 -9.98 30.91 20.18
CA ALA A 174 -8.65 30.79 20.76
C ALA A 174 -8.16 29.33 20.73
N VAL A 175 -9.07 28.37 20.89
CA VAL A 175 -8.79 26.94 20.75
C VAL A 175 -8.49 26.60 19.29
N VAL A 176 -9.27 27.14 18.33
CA VAL A 176 -9.01 26.97 16.89
C VAL A 176 -7.57 27.40 16.53
N ASP A 177 -7.19 28.61 16.93
CA ASP A 177 -5.87 29.17 16.62
C ASP A 177 -4.74 28.38 17.30
N SER A 178 -4.97 27.90 18.53
CA SER A 178 -4.00 27.08 19.25
C SER A 178 -3.81 25.72 18.60
N GLN A 179 -4.90 24.99 18.33
CA GLN A 179 -4.83 23.64 17.77
C GLN A 179 -4.42 23.62 16.30
N GLY A 180 -4.85 24.59 15.49
CA GLY A 180 -4.38 24.72 14.10
C GLY A 180 -2.86 24.96 14.02
N ARG A 181 -2.30 25.76 14.93
CA ARG A 181 -0.84 25.91 15.08
C ARG A 181 -0.19 24.63 15.58
N HIS A 182 -0.81 23.94 16.54
CA HIS A 182 -0.30 22.67 17.05
C HIS A 182 -0.19 21.61 15.95
N ILE A 183 -1.22 21.44 15.11
CA ILE A 183 -1.21 20.50 13.97
C ILE A 183 -0.05 20.82 13.03
N THR A 184 0.05 22.08 12.58
CA THR A 184 1.08 22.46 11.61
C THR A 184 2.50 22.38 12.17
N GLN A 185 2.70 22.70 13.44
CA GLN A 185 3.99 22.58 14.12
C GLN A 185 4.37 21.12 14.37
N SER A 186 3.43 20.30 14.80
CA SER A 186 3.65 18.88 15.12
C SER A 186 3.96 18.05 13.87
N LEU A 187 3.33 18.37 12.74
CA LEU A 187 3.67 17.70 11.48
C LEU A 187 5.03 18.15 10.92
N GLY A 188 5.49 19.35 11.30
CA GLY A 188 6.86 19.82 11.15
C GLY A 188 7.36 20.01 9.72
N LYS A 189 8.66 20.31 9.57
CA LYS A 189 9.33 20.31 8.26
C LYS A 189 9.77 18.88 7.94
N ARG A 190 9.14 18.28 6.93
CA ARG A 190 9.49 16.96 6.42
C ARG A 190 10.16 17.09 5.06
N GLU A 191 11.13 16.24 4.81
CA GLU A 191 11.77 16.24 3.50
C GLU A 191 10.76 15.84 2.43
N GLY A 192 10.59 16.70 1.43
CA GLY A 192 9.70 16.44 0.30
C GLY A 192 8.19 16.46 0.61
N ILE A 193 7.78 16.80 1.82
CA ILE A 193 6.37 17.08 2.18
C ILE A 193 6.28 18.53 2.67
N LYS A 194 5.35 19.29 2.10
CA LYS A 194 5.12 20.69 2.44
C LYS A 194 3.73 20.83 3.04
N ILE A 195 3.70 21.38 4.25
CA ILE A 195 2.48 21.54 5.04
C ILE A 195 2.20 23.03 5.17
N LYS A 196 0.98 23.44 4.85
CA LYS A 196 0.57 24.85 4.89
C LYS A 196 -0.83 24.98 5.50
N ALA A 197 -0.94 25.72 6.61
CA ALA A 197 -2.23 26.21 7.08
C ALA A 197 -2.80 27.23 6.11
N LEU A 198 -4.10 27.11 5.83
CA LEU A 198 -4.86 28.09 5.07
C LEU A 198 -5.42 29.14 6.01
N ASN A 199 -5.56 30.37 5.50
CA ASN A 199 -6.15 31.49 6.23
C ASN A 199 -7.51 31.79 5.61
N GLU A 200 -8.44 30.85 5.77
CA GLU A 200 -9.81 30.94 5.28
C GLU A 200 -10.76 31.13 6.45
N ASN A 201 -11.64 32.11 6.35
CA ASN A 201 -12.70 32.30 7.33
C ASN A 201 -13.99 31.74 6.77
N PHE A 202 -14.65 30.89 7.54
CA PHE A 202 -15.99 30.40 7.24
C PHE A 202 -16.76 30.25 8.53
N GLU A 203 -18.05 30.60 8.46
CA GLU A 203 -18.99 30.41 9.55
C GLU A 203 -19.90 29.25 9.16
N ILE A 204 -19.94 28.24 10.03
CA ILE A 204 -20.86 27.11 9.93
C ILE A 204 -21.66 27.13 11.22
N ASP A 205 -22.98 27.09 11.07
CA ASP A 205 -23.91 27.05 12.19
C ASP A 205 -23.71 25.78 13.02
N PHE A 206 -23.44 25.95 14.31
CA PHE A 206 -23.19 24.85 15.25
C PHE A 206 -24.48 24.10 15.62
N ASP A 207 -25.65 24.73 15.46
CA ASP A 207 -26.96 24.12 15.75
C ASP A 207 -27.39 23.10 14.68
N LEU A 208 -26.66 23.03 13.56
CA LEU A 208 -26.88 22.01 12.53
C LEU A 208 -26.57 20.61 13.07
N HIS A 209 -27.25 19.61 12.49
CA HIS A 209 -26.93 18.22 12.73
C HIS A 209 -25.45 17.94 12.35
N PRO A 210 -24.70 17.07 13.08
CA PRO A 210 -23.28 16.83 12.81
C PRO A 210 -22.96 16.45 11.36
N GLU A 211 -23.83 15.67 10.71
CA GLU A 211 -23.68 15.29 9.31
C GLU A 211 -23.80 16.49 8.36
N ASP A 212 -24.72 17.43 8.63
CA ASP A 212 -24.89 18.64 7.84
C ASP A 212 -23.70 19.60 8.00
N ARG A 213 -23.14 19.68 9.23
CA ARG A 213 -21.90 20.42 9.48
C ARG A 213 -20.74 19.82 8.70
N LEU A 214 -20.57 18.50 8.74
CA LEU A 214 -19.52 17.80 8.02
C LEU A 214 -19.64 18.01 6.51
N MET A 215 -20.86 17.98 5.96
CA MET A 215 -21.11 18.25 4.54
C MET A 215 -20.66 19.67 4.15
N LYS A 216 -21.04 20.70 4.92
CA LYS A 216 -20.60 22.08 4.69
C LYS A 216 -19.09 22.26 4.83
N LEU A 217 -18.49 21.63 5.84
CA LEU A 217 -17.03 21.63 6.03
C LEU A 217 -16.32 21.01 4.83
N ARG A 218 -16.83 19.89 4.31
CA ARG A 218 -16.28 19.23 3.13
C ARG A 218 -16.39 20.09 1.88
N GLU A 219 -17.49 20.81 1.68
CA GLU A 219 -17.64 21.75 0.57
C GLU A 219 -16.56 22.84 0.62
N LYS A 220 -16.31 23.41 1.81
CA LYS A 220 -15.22 24.38 2.03
C LYS A 220 -13.85 23.77 1.76
N ALA A 221 -13.57 22.59 2.32
CA ALA A 221 -12.32 21.89 2.10
C ALA A 221 -12.08 21.58 0.61
N THR A 222 -13.13 21.25 -0.14
CA THR A 222 -13.06 20.99 -1.58
C THR A 222 -12.66 22.24 -2.36
N SER A 223 -13.31 23.39 -2.09
CA SER A 223 -12.95 24.68 -2.70
C SER A 223 -11.51 25.07 -2.36
N ALA A 224 -11.16 25.00 -1.08
CA ALA A 224 -9.84 25.35 -0.57
C ALA A 224 -8.71 24.50 -1.17
N LEU A 225 -8.95 23.20 -1.35
CA LEU A 225 -7.99 22.29 -1.97
C LEU A 225 -7.75 22.64 -3.44
N TYR A 226 -8.82 22.96 -4.18
CA TYR A 226 -8.75 23.40 -5.57
C TYR A 226 -7.97 24.72 -5.71
N ASP A 227 -8.35 25.74 -4.94
CA ASP A 227 -7.76 27.08 -5.02
C ASP A 227 -6.28 27.10 -4.61
N SER A 228 -5.94 26.30 -3.60
CA SER A 228 -4.57 26.23 -3.09
C SER A 228 -3.68 25.26 -3.88
N GLN A 229 -4.21 24.54 -4.86
CA GLN A 229 -3.52 23.51 -5.64
C GLN A 229 -2.75 22.50 -4.76
N GLY A 230 -3.36 22.09 -3.64
CA GLY A 230 -2.80 21.06 -2.76
C GLY A 230 -2.99 19.65 -3.32
N ASP A 231 -2.20 18.70 -2.83
CA ASP A 231 -2.43 17.26 -3.08
C ASP A 231 -3.47 16.69 -2.10
N LEU A 232 -3.54 17.25 -0.89
CA LEU A 232 -4.43 16.84 0.20
C LEU A 232 -4.83 18.04 1.05
N ILE A 233 -6.04 18.03 1.61
CA ILE A 233 -6.45 18.92 2.69
C ILE A 233 -6.92 18.12 3.92
N ILE A 234 -6.46 18.56 5.09
CA ILE A 234 -6.93 18.14 6.41
C ILE A 234 -7.91 19.21 6.89
N TYR A 235 -9.09 18.78 7.32
CA TYR A 235 -10.16 19.63 7.83
C TYR A 235 -10.87 18.91 8.97
N GLY A 236 -11.66 19.62 9.77
CA GLY A 236 -12.34 18.98 10.88
C GLY A 236 -12.95 19.95 11.87
N GLU A 237 -13.45 19.39 12.96
CA GLU A 237 -14.03 20.13 14.07
C GLU A 237 -13.42 19.69 15.41
N ILE A 238 -13.59 20.53 16.42
CA ILE A 238 -13.36 20.19 17.83
C ILE A 238 -14.73 20.24 18.50
N PRO A 239 -15.45 19.11 18.55
CA PRO A 239 -16.80 19.10 19.10
C PRO A 239 -16.78 19.35 20.62
N PRO A 240 -17.88 19.85 21.21
CA PRO A 240 -18.03 19.91 22.66
C PRO A 240 -17.79 18.51 23.27
N PRO A 241 -17.01 18.40 24.36
CA PRO A 241 -16.57 19.46 25.27
C PRO A 241 -15.22 20.12 24.93
N GLY A 242 -14.67 19.91 23.73
CA GLY A 242 -13.39 20.52 23.32
C GLY A 242 -12.14 19.69 23.64
N THR A 243 -12.30 18.40 23.92
CA THR A 243 -11.21 17.51 24.37
C THR A 243 -10.52 16.74 23.25
N THR A 244 -11.19 16.58 22.11
CA THR A 244 -10.70 15.80 20.97
C THR A 244 -10.92 16.56 19.65
N LEU A 245 -10.01 16.36 18.71
CA LEU A 245 -10.11 16.82 17.33
C LEU A 245 -10.71 15.70 16.49
N HIS A 246 -11.70 16.01 15.66
CA HIS A 246 -12.29 15.10 14.70
C HIS A 246 -11.82 15.50 13.30
N LEU A 247 -10.81 14.80 12.79
CA LEU A 247 -10.10 15.17 11.56
C LEU A 247 -10.51 14.29 10.38
N HIS A 248 -10.74 14.93 9.24
CA HIS A 248 -11.09 14.34 7.97
C HIS A 248 -10.06 14.71 6.90
N PHE A 249 -10.02 13.90 5.85
CA PHE A 249 -9.00 13.97 4.82
C PHE A 249 -9.65 13.99 3.45
N LEU A 250 -9.23 14.93 2.61
CA LEU A 250 -9.70 15.02 1.23
C LEU A 250 -8.50 15.12 0.30
N SER A 251 -8.33 14.11 -0.55
CA SER A 251 -7.28 14.06 -1.58
C SER A 251 -7.75 14.74 -2.85
N ALA A 252 -6.82 15.41 -3.56
CA ALA A 252 -7.11 16.03 -4.85
C ALA A 252 -7.41 15.00 -5.95
N LYS A 253 -7.06 13.73 -5.71
CA LYS A 253 -7.45 12.59 -6.53
C LYS A 253 -8.10 11.55 -5.64
N GLU A 254 -9.31 11.16 -5.99
CA GLU A 254 -10.00 10.04 -5.35
C GLU A 254 -9.26 8.73 -5.70
N ASP A 255 -8.90 7.97 -4.67
CA ASP A 255 -8.46 6.57 -4.83
C ASP A 255 -9.68 5.67 -5.09
N SER A 256 -9.47 4.50 -5.67
CA SER A 256 -10.56 3.56 -5.92
C SER A 256 -11.06 2.92 -4.62
N ASP A 257 -12.38 2.97 -4.37
CA ASP A 257 -13.08 2.38 -3.20
C ASP A 257 -13.06 0.83 -3.11
N ASP A 258 -12.01 0.16 -3.58
CA ASP A 258 -11.89 -1.31 -3.47
C ASP A 258 -10.53 -1.80 -2.98
N ARG A 259 -9.57 -0.88 -2.77
CA ARG A 259 -8.25 -1.20 -2.26
C ARG A 259 -8.29 -1.49 -0.76
N PRO A 260 -7.55 -2.48 -0.25
CA PRO A 260 -7.37 -2.67 1.19
C PRO A 260 -6.88 -1.38 1.88
N GLY A 261 -7.56 -0.98 2.96
CA GLY A 261 -7.23 0.23 3.72
C GLY A 261 -7.65 1.56 3.07
N PHE A 262 -8.47 1.52 2.01
CA PHE A 262 -9.09 2.73 1.46
C PHE A 262 -9.85 3.49 2.55
N THR A 263 -9.80 4.82 2.53
CA THR A 263 -10.44 5.66 3.55
C THR A 263 -11.62 6.40 2.94
N LEU A 264 -12.82 6.25 3.52
CA LEU A 264 -13.99 6.99 3.07
C LEU A 264 -13.86 8.47 3.47
N PRO A 265 -14.45 9.41 2.71
CA PRO A 265 -14.48 10.82 3.11
C PRO A 265 -15.12 11.07 4.48
N SER A 266 -16.03 10.18 4.90
CA SER A 266 -16.69 10.22 6.21
C SER A 266 -15.83 9.64 7.34
N THR A 267 -14.76 8.90 7.03
CA THR A 267 -13.86 8.37 8.05
C THR A 267 -13.23 9.52 8.82
N VAL A 268 -13.32 9.45 10.14
CA VAL A 268 -12.75 10.43 11.06
C VAL A 268 -11.54 9.83 11.75
N LEU A 269 -10.45 10.59 11.84
CA LEU A 269 -9.36 10.35 12.78
C LEU A 269 -9.59 11.22 14.01
N THR A 270 -9.92 10.60 15.14
CA THR A 270 -10.02 11.32 16.41
C THR A 270 -8.69 11.38 17.12
N LEU A 271 -8.27 12.58 17.57
CA LEU A 271 -7.04 12.77 18.35
C LEU A 271 -7.34 13.62 19.59
N PRO A 272 -6.68 13.41 20.75
CA PRO A 272 -6.77 14.33 21.88
C PRO A 272 -6.21 15.71 21.52
N VAL A 273 -6.79 16.77 22.07
CA VAL A 273 -6.18 18.11 21.96
C VAL A 273 -4.78 18.10 22.55
N ASN A 274 -3.86 18.85 21.93
CA ASN A 274 -2.44 18.84 22.30
C ASN A 274 -1.78 17.44 22.25
N PHE A 275 -2.19 16.59 21.30
CA PHE A 275 -1.59 15.27 21.09
C PHE A 275 -0.06 15.29 20.97
N GLU A 276 0.57 14.20 21.40
CA GLU A 276 2.04 14.01 21.40
C GLU A 276 2.58 13.58 20.01
N TYR A 277 3.90 13.42 19.90
CA TYR A 277 4.57 13.19 18.60
C TYR A 277 4.10 11.92 17.90
N GLU A 278 3.92 10.82 18.62
CA GLU A 278 3.51 9.55 18.04
C GLU A 278 2.12 9.65 17.38
N LEU A 279 1.22 10.43 17.97
CA LEU A 279 -0.09 10.73 17.39
C LEU A 279 -0.01 11.78 16.27
N ALA A 280 0.99 12.66 16.28
CA ALA A 280 1.30 13.52 15.13
C ALA A 280 1.81 12.70 13.92
N GLU A 281 2.60 11.66 14.18
CA GLU A 281 3.06 10.73 13.15
C GLU A 281 1.89 9.91 12.60
N LEU A 282 0.94 9.51 13.45
CA LEU A 282 -0.31 8.90 13.00
C LEU A 282 -1.09 9.83 12.08
N LEU A 283 -1.25 11.11 12.46
CA LEU A 283 -1.93 12.10 11.63
C LEU A 283 -1.27 12.21 10.24
N LEU A 284 0.06 12.23 10.19
CA LEU A 284 0.78 12.26 8.92
C LEU A 284 0.61 10.95 8.13
N ALA A 285 0.66 9.79 8.80
CA ALA A 285 0.47 8.49 8.17
C ALA A 285 -0.91 8.39 7.50
N VAL A 286 -1.97 8.77 8.21
CA VAL A 286 -3.34 8.76 7.69
C VAL A 286 -3.50 9.75 6.53
N ALA A 287 -2.94 10.95 6.68
CA ALA A 287 -2.92 11.93 5.60
C ALA A 287 -2.25 11.37 4.33
N LEU A 288 -1.09 10.72 4.46
CA LEU A 288 -0.37 10.12 3.34
C LEU A 288 -1.13 8.93 2.74
N SER A 289 -1.76 8.08 3.55
CA SER A 289 -2.47 6.89 3.04
C SER A 289 -3.71 7.23 2.21
N VAL A 290 -4.31 8.40 2.42
CA VAL A 290 -5.47 8.87 1.65
C VAL A 290 -5.06 9.41 0.27
N THR A 291 -3.78 9.74 0.07
CA THR A 291 -3.29 10.31 -1.19
C THR A 291 -2.85 9.25 -2.20
N SER A 292 -3.08 9.53 -3.49
CA SER A 292 -2.62 8.69 -4.60
C SER A 292 -1.93 9.51 -5.69
N PHE A 293 -0.81 8.99 -6.23
CA PHE A 293 0.00 9.72 -7.21
C PHE A 293 0.27 8.91 -8.48
N LYS A 294 0.12 9.56 -9.64
CA LYS A 294 0.57 9.00 -10.94
C LYS A 294 2.09 9.15 -11.13
N GLU A 295 2.69 10.15 -10.51
CA GLU A 295 4.12 10.45 -10.59
C GLU A 295 4.93 9.45 -9.75
N VAL A 296 5.91 8.79 -10.38
CA VAL A 296 6.78 7.80 -9.71
C VAL A 296 7.49 8.40 -8.49
N GLY A 297 8.05 9.61 -8.62
CA GLY A 297 8.76 10.27 -7.53
C GLY A 297 7.89 10.57 -6.30
N LYS A 298 6.64 11.02 -6.51
CA LYS A 298 5.69 11.22 -5.39
C LYS A 298 5.26 9.88 -4.78
N ARG A 299 5.05 8.83 -5.57
CA ARG A 299 4.73 7.48 -5.06
C ARG A 299 5.84 6.90 -4.19
N MET A 300 7.09 6.97 -4.64
CA MET A 300 8.23 6.46 -3.87
C MET A 300 8.37 7.21 -2.54
N ARG A 301 8.24 8.54 -2.58
CA ARG A 301 8.27 9.35 -1.36
C ARG A 301 7.12 9.04 -0.42
N LEU A 302 5.90 8.90 -0.95
CA LEU A 302 4.73 8.50 -0.17
C LEU A 302 4.98 7.17 0.54
N ALA A 303 5.44 6.14 -0.18
CA ALA A 303 5.68 4.83 0.41
C ALA A 303 6.74 4.86 1.51
N GLN A 304 7.83 5.63 1.32
CA GLN A 304 8.87 5.82 2.32
C GLN A 304 8.33 6.53 3.56
N SER A 305 7.77 7.72 3.39
CA SER A 305 7.27 8.53 4.50
C SER A 305 6.14 7.84 5.26
N LEU A 306 5.24 7.15 4.54
CA LEU A 306 4.16 6.38 5.16
C LEU A 306 4.73 5.29 6.08
N SER A 307 5.74 4.55 5.65
CA SER A 307 6.37 3.53 6.49
C SER A 307 7.02 4.10 7.75
N GLU A 308 7.75 5.21 7.62
CA GLU A 308 8.42 5.86 8.75
C GLU A 308 7.40 6.36 9.78
N THR A 309 6.34 7.02 9.31
CA THR A 309 5.28 7.58 10.16
C THR A 309 4.47 6.50 10.87
N LEU A 310 4.13 5.40 10.18
CA LEU A 310 3.42 4.26 10.79
C LEU A 310 4.24 3.59 11.89
N TYR A 311 5.53 3.41 11.67
CA TYR A 311 6.40 2.84 12.69
C TYR A 311 6.47 3.73 13.94
N ALA A 312 6.62 5.04 13.75
CA ALA A 312 6.64 5.99 14.86
C ALA A 312 5.30 6.10 15.61
N ALA A 313 4.17 5.88 14.92
CA ALA A 313 2.84 5.90 15.51
C ALA A 313 2.49 4.63 16.31
N MET A 314 3.11 3.50 16.00
CA MET A 314 2.76 2.18 16.54
C MET A 314 2.68 2.13 18.08
N PRO A 315 3.64 2.70 18.86
CA PRO A 315 3.58 2.64 20.32
C PRO A 315 2.34 3.32 20.91
N ALA A 316 1.90 4.44 20.32
CA ALA A 316 0.72 5.17 20.79
C ALA A 316 -0.58 4.44 20.44
N VAL A 317 -0.64 3.79 19.27
CA VAL A 317 -1.82 2.99 18.87
C VAL A 317 -1.98 1.74 19.73
N GLN A 318 -0.87 1.16 20.20
CA GLN A 318 -0.89 0.02 21.11
C GLN A 318 -1.30 0.40 22.54
N ASN A 319 -0.99 1.63 22.96
CA ASN A 319 -1.24 2.11 24.33
C ASN A 319 -2.07 3.39 24.30
N LEU A 320 -3.30 3.28 23.81
CA LEU A 320 -4.17 4.45 23.68
C LEU A 320 -4.57 5.02 25.05
N PRO A 321 -4.70 6.36 25.15
CA PRO A 321 -5.11 7.01 26.38
C PRO A 321 -6.46 6.47 26.90
N GLN A 322 -6.51 6.17 28.20
CA GLN A 322 -7.71 5.62 28.85
C GLN A 322 -8.87 6.60 28.93
N ASN A 323 -8.59 7.91 28.85
CA ASN A 323 -9.59 8.97 28.85
C ASN A 323 -10.32 9.14 27.50
N LEU A 324 -9.86 8.47 26.44
CA LEU A 324 -10.64 8.37 25.20
C LEU A 324 -11.83 7.44 25.41
N SER A 325 -12.93 7.70 24.72
CA SER A 325 -14.04 6.75 24.62
C SER A 325 -13.69 5.55 23.74
N ASN A 326 -14.53 4.51 23.77
CA ASN A 326 -14.35 3.32 22.93
C ASN A 326 -14.38 3.66 21.44
N SER A 327 -15.30 4.53 21.01
CA SER A 327 -15.41 4.97 19.61
C SER A 327 -14.19 5.78 19.16
N GLU A 328 -13.65 6.65 20.01
CA GLU A 328 -12.44 7.43 19.69
C GLU A 328 -11.20 6.54 19.59
N ARG A 329 -11.05 5.55 20.49
CA ARG A 329 -9.99 4.53 20.37
C ARG A 329 -10.12 3.72 19.09
N ALA A 330 -11.35 3.29 18.77
CA ALA A 330 -11.62 2.54 17.57
C ALA A 330 -11.34 3.34 16.30
N SER A 331 -11.67 4.63 16.26
CA SER A 331 -11.35 5.54 15.16
C SER A 331 -9.83 5.58 14.91
N ILE A 332 -9.03 5.73 15.97
CA ILE A 332 -7.56 5.71 15.87
C ILE A 332 -7.05 4.38 15.32
N GLN A 333 -7.51 3.26 15.88
CA GLN A 333 -7.10 1.92 15.44
C GLN A 333 -7.53 1.64 14.01
N MET A 334 -8.77 1.97 13.62
CA MET A 334 -9.25 1.82 12.25
C MET A 334 -8.41 2.64 11.27
N CYS A 335 -8.14 3.91 11.57
CA CYS A 335 -7.31 4.76 10.72
C CYS A 335 -5.86 4.25 10.60
N TYR A 336 -5.27 3.77 11.70
CA TYR A 336 -3.96 3.13 11.66
C TYR A 336 -3.98 1.85 10.81
N GLY A 337 -4.97 0.98 11.00
CA GLY A 337 -5.17 -0.23 10.21
C GLY A 337 -5.30 0.08 8.71
N ASN A 338 -6.05 1.13 8.36
CA ASN A 338 -6.22 1.60 6.99
C ASN A 338 -4.90 2.04 6.37
N ALA A 339 -4.11 2.82 7.11
CA ALA A 339 -2.80 3.27 6.67
C ALA A 339 -1.79 2.10 6.54
N VAL A 340 -1.82 1.12 7.44
CA VAL A 340 -0.99 -0.10 7.35
C VAL A 340 -1.38 -0.96 6.16
N ALA A 341 -2.67 -1.24 5.96
CA ALA A 341 -3.16 -1.99 4.80
C ALA A 341 -2.85 -1.26 3.48
N THR A 342 -2.87 0.07 3.52
CA THR A 342 -2.46 0.92 2.40
C THR A 342 -1.00 0.69 2.03
N LEU A 343 -0.11 0.71 3.02
CA LEU A 343 1.32 0.45 2.82
C LEU A 343 1.56 -0.99 2.32
N ALA A 344 0.85 -1.97 2.90
CA ALA A 344 0.95 -3.38 2.51
C ALA A 344 0.66 -3.59 1.02
N PHE A 345 -0.41 -2.97 0.53
CA PHE A 345 -0.77 -2.99 -0.88
C PHE A 345 0.31 -2.35 -1.76
N HIS A 346 0.84 -1.18 -1.36
CA HIS A 346 1.86 -0.49 -2.16
C HIS A 346 3.18 -1.26 -2.23
N ARG A 347 3.54 -1.99 -1.17
CA ARG A 347 4.73 -2.84 -1.12
C ARG A 347 4.52 -4.24 -1.70
N GLY A 348 3.26 -4.65 -1.91
CA GLY A 348 2.93 -6.01 -2.31
C GLY A 348 3.30 -7.08 -1.27
N THR A 349 3.43 -6.71 0.00
CA THR A 349 3.81 -7.61 1.11
C THR A 349 2.60 -8.08 1.90
N THR A 350 2.63 -9.32 2.37
CA THR A 350 1.54 -9.89 3.18
C THR A 350 1.66 -9.62 4.67
N ASP A 351 2.87 -9.41 5.17
CA ASP A 351 3.12 -9.33 6.61
C ASP A 351 2.43 -8.12 7.26
N LEU A 352 2.38 -7.00 6.54
CA LEU A 352 1.69 -5.79 7.00
C LEU A 352 0.17 -5.97 7.03
N TYR A 353 -0.41 -6.84 6.18
CA TYR A 353 -1.84 -7.14 6.29
C TYR A 353 -2.16 -7.89 7.59
N HIS A 354 -1.26 -8.70 8.14
CA HIS A 354 -1.48 -9.29 9.47
C HIS A 354 -1.56 -8.22 10.55
N VAL A 355 -0.69 -7.21 10.50
CA VAL A 355 -0.75 -6.06 11.44
C VAL A 355 -2.06 -5.31 11.29
N ALA A 356 -2.51 -5.04 10.05
CA ALA A 356 -3.79 -4.40 9.79
C ALA A 356 -4.96 -5.23 10.34
N VAL A 357 -5.00 -6.55 10.07
CA VAL A 357 -6.03 -7.47 10.58
C VAL A 357 -6.11 -7.45 12.11
N GLN A 358 -4.98 -7.50 12.81
CA GLN A 358 -4.99 -7.43 14.28
C GLN A 358 -5.49 -6.07 14.78
N THR A 359 -5.12 -5.00 14.09
CA THR A 359 -5.57 -3.64 14.43
C THR A 359 -7.09 -3.50 14.23
N TYR A 360 -7.65 -4.01 13.12
CA TYR A 360 -9.09 -4.00 12.89
C TYR A 360 -9.85 -4.84 13.91
N ARG A 361 -9.31 -5.99 14.32
CA ARG A 361 -9.90 -6.80 15.39
C ARG A 361 -9.95 -6.04 16.71
N ALA A 362 -8.86 -5.37 17.09
CA ALA A 362 -8.83 -4.52 18.28
C ALA A 362 -9.85 -3.38 18.20
N ALA A 363 -10.03 -2.76 17.03
CA ALA A 363 -11.07 -1.75 16.83
C ALA A 363 -12.49 -2.35 16.96
N LEU A 364 -12.72 -3.56 16.44
CA LEU A 364 -14.00 -4.27 16.54
C LEU A 364 -14.34 -4.76 17.96
N GLU A 365 -13.36 -4.88 18.86
CA GLU A 365 -13.64 -5.10 20.29
C GLU A 365 -14.26 -3.86 20.96
N GLN A 366 -14.03 -2.67 20.40
CA GLN A 366 -14.52 -1.39 20.91
C GLN A 366 -15.77 -0.89 20.18
N LEU A 367 -15.98 -1.34 18.94
CA LEU A 367 -17.12 -0.99 18.10
C LEU A 367 -18.27 -1.99 18.25
N SER A 368 -19.50 -1.48 18.29
CA SER A 368 -20.70 -2.30 18.24
C SER A 368 -21.58 -1.91 17.06
N ARG A 369 -22.37 -2.86 16.55
CA ARG A 369 -23.38 -2.61 15.51
C ARG A 369 -24.45 -1.62 15.96
N GLY A 370 -24.69 -1.48 17.26
CA GLY A 370 -25.70 -0.58 17.82
C GLY A 370 -25.23 0.87 17.95
N ASP A 371 -23.98 1.06 18.42
CA ASP A 371 -23.49 2.39 18.82
C ASP A 371 -22.72 3.09 17.69
N SER A 372 -22.05 2.34 16.82
CA SER A 372 -21.23 2.87 15.73
C SER A 372 -21.38 2.02 14.47
N PRO A 373 -22.60 1.90 13.92
CA PRO A 373 -22.91 0.95 12.84
C PRO A 373 -22.05 1.15 11.59
N ILE A 374 -21.81 2.40 11.20
CA ILE A 374 -21.05 2.73 9.99
C ILE A 374 -19.57 2.35 10.16
N ASP A 375 -18.94 2.78 11.24
CA ASP A 375 -17.53 2.47 11.52
C ASP A 375 -17.32 0.97 11.75
N TRP A 376 -18.26 0.30 12.42
CA TRP A 376 -18.24 -1.15 12.59
C TRP A 376 -18.28 -1.86 11.23
N ALA A 377 -19.21 -1.50 10.35
CA ALA A 377 -19.34 -2.12 9.03
C ALA A 377 -18.15 -1.82 8.12
N LEU A 378 -17.62 -0.59 8.18
CA LEU A 378 -16.42 -0.21 7.44
C LEU A 378 -15.19 -1.00 7.92
N THR A 379 -15.02 -1.15 9.23
CA THR A 379 -13.94 -1.94 9.82
C THR A 379 -14.05 -3.42 9.42
N GLN A 380 -15.27 -3.98 9.40
CA GLN A 380 -15.52 -5.34 8.89
C GLN A 380 -15.16 -5.47 7.40
N LYS A 381 -15.53 -4.49 6.56
CA LYS A 381 -15.13 -4.44 5.15
C LYS A 381 -13.60 -4.43 5.01
N HIS A 382 -12.88 -3.65 5.82
CA HIS A 382 -11.40 -3.57 5.80
C HIS A 382 -10.70 -4.79 6.39
N LEU A 383 -11.35 -5.51 7.30
CA LEU A 383 -10.90 -6.80 7.80
C LEU A 383 -10.99 -7.86 6.70
N GLY A 384 -12.16 -8.04 6.08
CA GLY A 384 -12.34 -8.98 4.97
C GLY A 384 -11.47 -8.61 3.76
N ALA A 385 -11.45 -7.32 3.42
CA ALA A 385 -10.26 -6.53 3.11
C ALA A 385 -8.90 -7.27 3.01
N SER A 386 -8.24 -7.18 4.14
CA SER A 386 -6.87 -7.59 4.38
C SER A 386 -6.72 -9.11 4.45
N LEU A 387 -7.74 -9.83 4.94
CA LEU A 387 -7.75 -11.30 4.96
C LEU A 387 -7.71 -11.89 3.54
N GLN A 388 -8.48 -11.32 2.60
CA GLN A 388 -8.41 -11.75 1.20
C GLN A 388 -7.01 -11.54 0.62
N ALA A 389 -6.35 -10.43 0.96
CA ALA A 389 -5.01 -10.11 0.45
C ALA A 389 -3.93 -11.05 1.04
N ILE A 390 -4.02 -11.42 2.32
CA ILE A 390 -3.18 -12.47 2.92
C ILE A 390 -3.34 -13.78 2.16
N ASN A 391 -4.58 -14.14 1.83
CA ASN A 391 -4.88 -15.43 1.19
C ASN A 391 -4.23 -15.61 -0.20
N GLU A 392 -3.95 -14.52 -0.91
CA GLU A 392 -3.31 -14.56 -2.23
C GLU A 392 -1.91 -15.20 -2.22
N LYS A 393 -1.26 -15.28 -1.05
CA LYS A 393 0.03 -15.95 -0.87
C LYS A 393 -0.05 -17.23 -0.06
N THR A 394 -0.97 -17.34 0.89
CA THR A 394 -1.05 -18.49 1.81
C THR A 394 -1.94 -19.62 1.32
N SER A 395 -2.96 -19.32 0.49
CA SER A 395 -3.93 -20.30 0.02
C SER A 395 -4.64 -21.05 1.17
N ASP A 396 -4.89 -20.37 2.29
CA ASP A 396 -5.56 -20.94 3.47
C ASP A 396 -7.10 -20.87 3.38
N GLU A 397 -7.81 -21.96 3.66
CA GLU A 397 -9.28 -21.97 3.56
C GLU A 397 -9.94 -21.15 4.68
N ASP A 398 -9.46 -21.29 5.91
CA ASP A 398 -10.04 -20.63 7.09
C ASP A 398 -9.96 -19.11 6.98
N THR A 399 -8.87 -18.58 6.43
CA THR A 399 -8.71 -17.15 6.13
C THR A 399 -9.76 -16.66 5.12
N LEU A 400 -10.15 -17.46 4.11
CA LEU A 400 -11.21 -17.09 3.17
C LEU A 400 -12.58 -17.10 3.82
N ARG A 401 -12.86 -18.08 4.69
CA ARG A 401 -14.13 -18.15 5.44
C ARG A 401 -14.28 -16.92 6.35
N GLN A 402 -13.23 -16.57 7.10
CA GLN A 402 -13.21 -15.34 7.92
C GLN A 402 -13.37 -14.07 7.07
N ALA A 403 -12.78 -14.03 5.86
CA ALA A 403 -12.95 -12.89 4.97
C ALA A 403 -14.39 -12.76 4.47
N ALA A 404 -15.05 -13.87 4.14
CA ALA A 404 -16.45 -13.90 3.74
C ALA A 404 -17.37 -13.44 4.88
N GLU A 405 -17.16 -13.98 6.09
CA GLU A 405 -17.91 -13.61 7.30
C GLU A 405 -17.82 -12.10 7.59
N ALA A 406 -16.61 -11.52 7.53
CA ALA A 406 -16.43 -10.09 7.74
C ALA A 406 -17.13 -9.24 6.66
N LEU A 407 -17.10 -9.68 5.39
CA LEU A 407 -17.81 -8.98 4.31
C LEU A 407 -19.33 -9.08 4.45
N GLU A 408 -19.85 -10.26 4.80
CA GLU A 408 -21.27 -10.47 5.11
C GLU A 408 -21.73 -9.61 6.30
N ALA A 409 -20.91 -9.51 7.34
CA ALA A 409 -21.15 -8.61 8.48
C ALA A 409 -21.25 -7.15 8.04
N SER A 410 -20.35 -6.67 7.17
CA SER A 410 -20.42 -5.30 6.63
C SER A 410 -21.71 -5.02 5.85
N LEU A 411 -22.22 -6.04 5.14
CA LEU A 411 -23.46 -5.98 4.38
C LEU A 411 -24.71 -5.97 5.25
N GLU A 412 -24.60 -6.12 6.58
CA GLU A 412 -25.73 -5.92 7.49
C GLU A 412 -26.16 -4.45 7.60
N ILE A 413 -25.18 -3.55 7.48
CA ILE A 413 -25.34 -2.09 7.55
C ILE A 413 -25.32 -1.46 6.18
N PHE A 414 -24.34 -1.80 5.35
CA PHE A 414 -24.30 -1.33 3.96
C PHE A 414 -25.35 -2.09 3.15
N ARG A 415 -26.36 -1.37 2.66
CA ARG A 415 -27.47 -1.87 1.85
C ARG A 415 -27.60 -1.04 0.58
N LEU A 416 -28.35 -1.55 -0.38
CA LEU A 416 -28.57 -0.89 -1.67
C LEU A 416 -29.25 0.49 -1.52
N ASP A 417 -30.13 0.64 -0.55
CA ASP A 417 -30.95 1.83 -0.32
C ASP A 417 -30.28 2.94 0.51
N ASN A 418 -29.24 2.62 1.30
CA ASN A 418 -28.55 3.60 2.14
C ASN A 418 -27.11 3.92 1.68
N PHE A 419 -26.33 2.90 1.31
CA PHE A 419 -24.91 3.01 0.94
C PHE A 419 -24.64 2.21 -0.34
N PRO A 420 -25.26 2.57 -1.48
CA PRO A 420 -25.24 1.75 -2.69
C PRO A 420 -23.82 1.44 -3.19
N VAL A 421 -22.90 2.41 -3.13
CA VAL A 421 -21.51 2.23 -3.60
C VAL A 421 -20.75 1.28 -2.69
N GLN A 422 -20.83 1.48 -1.37
CA GLN A 422 -20.16 0.63 -0.38
C GLN A 422 -20.73 -0.78 -0.38
N TRP A 423 -22.05 -0.91 -0.51
CA TRP A 423 -22.74 -2.19 -0.67
C TRP A 423 -22.27 -2.92 -1.92
N ALA A 424 -22.20 -2.25 -3.07
CA ALA A 424 -21.75 -2.86 -4.32
C ALA A 424 -20.26 -3.26 -4.29
N SER A 425 -19.38 -2.45 -3.68
CA SER A 425 -17.98 -2.84 -3.47
C SER A 425 -17.87 -4.05 -2.54
N ALA A 426 -18.58 -4.06 -1.41
CA ALA A 426 -18.60 -5.21 -0.49
C ALA A 426 -19.13 -6.48 -1.17
N GLN A 427 -20.17 -6.37 -2.00
CA GLN A 427 -20.69 -7.48 -2.81
C GLN A 427 -19.68 -7.97 -3.84
N ASN A 428 -19.03 -7.07 -4.60
CA ASN A 428 -17.98 -7.48 -5.54
C ASN A 428 -16.86 -8.24 -4.83
N ARG A 429 -16.45 -7.77 -3.64
CA ARG A 429 -15.39 -8.39 -2.87
C ARG A 429 -15.80 -9.73 -2.28
N LEU A 430 -17.02 -9.84 -1.77
CA LEU A 430 -17.61 -11.10 -1.30
C LEU A 430 -17.66 -12.11 -2.44
N GLY A 431 -18.09 -11.69 -3.64
CA GLY A 431 -18.08 -12.51 -4.84
C GLY A 431 -16.70 -13.09 -5.16
N GLN A 432 -15.65 -12.27 -5.07
CA GLN A 432 -14.27 -12.73 -5.29
C GLN A 432 -13.78 -13.71 -4.22
N VAL A 433 -14.10 -13.46 -2.94
CA VAL A 433 -13.73 -14.34 -1.83
C VAL A 433 -14.44 -15.69 -1.97
N LEU A 434 -15.74 -15.69 -2.23
CA LEU A 434 -16.53 -16.91 -2.44
C LEU A 434 -16.05 -17.68 -3.66
N PHE A 435 -15.70 -17.01 -4.76
CA PHE A 435 -15.12 -17.67 -5.93
C PHE A 435 -13.81 -18.39 -5.59
N LYS A 436 -12.90 -17.74 -4.84
CA LYS A 436 -11.66 -18.38 -4.37
C LYS A 436 -11.92 -19.55 -3.43
N LEU A 437 -12.97 -19.47 -2.60
CA LEU A 437 -13.38 -20.54 -1.69
C LEU A 437 -13.93 -21.75 -2.45
N ASP A 438 -14.78 -21.54 -3.46
CA ASP A 438 -15.27 -22.60 -4.36
C ASP A 438 -14.11 -23.34 -5.05
N LEU A 439 -13.11 -22.62 -5.56
CA LEU A 439 -11.93 -23.26 -6.18
C LEU A 439 -11.15 -24.17 -5.21
N LYS A 440 -11.32 -24.02 -3.89
CA LYS A 440 -10.71 -24.89 -2.88
C LYS A 440 -11.60 -26.04 -2.45
N THR A 441 -12.88 -25.77 -2.22
CA THR A 441 -13.80 -26.75 -1.62
C THR A 441 -14.58 -27.55 -2.68
N GLY A 442 -14.74 -27.01 -3.89
CA GLY A 442 -15.58 -27.56 -4.94
C GLY A 442 -17.08 -27.50 -4.64
N GLU A 443 -17.49 -26.69 -3.66
CA GLU A 443 -18.89 -26.56 -3.25
C GLU A 443 -19.67 -25.67 -4.22
N GLN A 444 -20.40 -26.30 -5.14
CA GLN A 444 -21.18 -25.61 -6.19
C GLN A 444 -22.09 -24.47 -5.70
N GLU A 445 -22.65 -24.58 -4.50
CA GLU A 445 -23.50 -23.53 -3.92
C GLU A 445 -22.72 -22.24 -3.60
N ILE A 446 -21.43 -22.35 -3.28
CA ILE A 446 -20.55 -21.18 -3.06
C ILE A 446 -20.35 -20.43 -4.37
N LEU A 447 -20.15 -21.13 -5.49
CA LEU A 447 -20.01 -20.50 -6.81
C LEU A 447 -21.27 -19.74 -7.23
N LYS A 448 -22.45 -20.30 -6.95
CA LYS A 448 -23.73 -19.60 -7.21
C LYS A 448 -23.87 -18.33 -6.34
N LYS A 449 -23.49 -18.40 -5.06
CA LYS A 449 -23.45 -17.22 -4.18
C LYS A 449 -22.48 -16.15 -4.70
N SER A 450 -21.31 -16.56 -5.19
CA SER A 450 -20.34 -15.65 -5.82
C SER A 450 -20.95 -14.87 -6.99
N LEU A 451 -21.62 -15.59 -7.91
CA LEU A 451 -22.31 -14.99 -9.05
C LEU A 451 -23.44 -14.05 -8.63
N ALA A 452 -24.22 -14.43 -7.61
CA ALA A 452 -25.27 -13.58 -7.04
C ALA A 452 -24.70 -12.28 -6.46
N SER A 453 -23.55 -12.35 -5.77
CA SER A 453 -22.86 -11.16 -5.26
C SER A 453 -22.34 -10.26 -6.38
N PHE A 454 -21.78 -10.81 -7.47
CA PHE A 454 -21.41 -9.99 -8.62
C PHE A 454 -22.63 -9.33 -9.28
N GLN A 455 -23.73 -10.06 -9.45
CA GLN A 455 -24.97 -9.52 -9.98
C GLN A 455 -25.54 -8.41 -9.09
N ALA A 456 -25.44 -8.56 -7.77
CA ALA A 456 -25.80 -7.52 -6.80
C ALA A 456 -24.97 -6.25 -7.03
N ALA A 457 -23.64 -6.36 -7.11
CA ALA A 457 -22.76 -5.22 -7.37
C ALA A 457 -23.09 -4.50 -8.70
N LEU A 458 -23.46 -5.24 -9.75
CA LEU A 458 -23.84 -4.70 -11.06
C LEU A 458 -25.15 -3.90 -11.06
N GLN A 459 -25.96 -3.95 -10.01
CA GLN A 459 -27.13 -3.07 -9.85
C GLN A 459 -26.72 -1.61 -9.65
N VAL A 460 -25.53 -1.37 -9.12
CA VAL A 460 -24.99 -0.03 -8.85
C VAL A 460 -23.88 0.31 -9.84
N PHE A 461 -22.93 -0.61 -10.03
CA PHE A 461 -21.83 -0.43 -10.98
C PHE A 461 -22.31 -0.74 -12.39
N THR A 462 -22.84 0.27 -13.06
CA THR A 462 -23.30 0.19 -14.45
C THR A 462 -22.24 0.74 -15.40
N ARG A 463 -22.27 0.28 -16.65
CA ARG A 463 -21.36 0.75 -17.71
C ARG A 463 -21.40 2.27 -17.91
N SER A 464 -22.54 2.91 -17.68
CA SER A 464 -22.70 4.36 -17.89
C SER A 464 -22.21 5.21 -16.71
N LYS A 465 -22.44 4.76 -15.46
CA LYS A 465 -22.12 5.55 -14.27
C LYS A 465 -20.74 5.22 -13.70
N TYR A 466 -20.32 3.96 -13.77
CA TYR A 466 -19.07 3.46 -13.20
C TYR A 466 -18.39 2.48 -14.17
N PRO A 467 -17.97 2.92 -15.37
CA PRO A 467 -17.49 2.02 -16.43
C PRO A 467 -16.34 1.10 -15.97
N MET A 468 -15.37 1.63 -15.22
CA MET A 468 -14.23 0.84 -14.75
C MET A 468 -14.64 -0.19 -13.69
N TYR A 469 -15.44 0.19 -12.68
CA TYR A 469 -15.95 -0.76 -11.70
C TYR A 469 -16.84 -1.82 -12.34
N TRP A 470 -17.73 -1.42 -13.26
CA TRP A 470 -18.55 -2.36 -14.03
C TRP A 470 -17.67 -3.36 -14.79
N ALA A 471 -16.59 -2.89 -15.42
CA ALA A 471 -15.64 -3.74 -16.12
C ALA A 471 -14.91 -4.72 -15.18
N ASP A 472 -14.53 -4.27 -13.98
CA ASP A 472 -13.93 -5.12 -12.95
C ASP A 472 -14.90 -6.21 -12.48
N VAL A 473 -16.14 -5.86 -12.13
CA VAL A 473 -17.17 -6.81 -11.68
C VAL A 473 -17.57 -7.77 -12.81
N MET A 474 -17.74 -7.30 -14.04
CA MET A 474 -18.08 -8.14 -15.18
C MET A 474 -16.97 -9.13 -15.53
N ASN A 475 -15.70 -8.73 -15.39
CA ASN A 475 -14.57 -9.64 -15.58
C ASN A 475 -14.52 -10.72 -14.48
N ASN A 476 -14.88 -10.39 -13.24
CA ASN A 476 -14.98 -11.37 -12.16
C ASN A 476 -16.18 -12.31 -12.34
N PHE A 477 -17.33 -11.75 -12.74
CA PHE A 477 -18.51 -12.51 -13.13
C PHE A 477 -18.20 -13.50 -14.26
N ALA A 478 -17.48 -13.07 -15.30
CA ALA A 478 -17.12 -13.93 -16.42
C ALA A 478 -16.29 -15.14 -15.98
N GLN A 479 -15.33 -14.96 -15.07
CA GLN A 479 -14.52 -16.06 -14.53
C GLN A 479 -15.38 -17.06 -13.74
N ALA A 480 -16.25 -16.58 -12.85
CA ALA A 480 -17.14 -17.45 -12.09
C ALA A 480 -18.16 -18.17 -13.00
N ALA A 481 -18.72 -17.46 -13.98
CA ALA A 481 -19.66 -18.03 -14.94
C ALA A 481 -19.00 -19.08 -15.83
N GLN A 482 -17.74 -18.86 -16.22
CA GLN A 482 -16.97 -19.84 -16.97
C GLN A 482 -16.85 -21.17 -16.20
N VAL A 483 -16.46 -21.11 -14.92
CA VAL A 483 -16.32 -22.32 -14.07
C VAL A 483 -17.67 -23.01 -13.91
N LEU A 484 -18.74 -22.26 -13.64
CA LEU A 484 -20.07 -22.85 -13.49
C LEU A 484 -20.56 -23.48 -14.80
N GLY A 485 -20.32 -22.83 -15.94
CA GLY A 485 -20.69 -23.33 -17.26
C GLY A 485 -19.96 -24.62 -17.62
N GLU A 486 -18.68 -24.75 -17.23
CA GLU A 486 -17.93 -26.00 -17.37
C GLU A 486 -18.50 -27.09 -16.47
N GLN A 487 -18.70 -26.81 -15.17
CA GLN A 487 -19.24 -27.77 -14.19
C GLN A 487 -20.63 -28.28 -14.59
N LEU A 488 -21.49 -27.42 -15.14
CA LEU A 488 -22.84 -27.75 -15.55
C LEU A 488 -22.93 -28.28 -16.99
N HIS A 489 -21.83 -28.28 -17.74
CA HIS A 489 -21.83 -28.52 -19.18
C HIS A 489 -22.88 -27.66 -19.92
N ASN A 490 -22.97 -26.38 -19.56
CA ASN A 490 -24.01 -25.46 -20.02
C ASN A 490 -23.46 -24.38 -20.95
N ALA A 491 -23.80 -24.46 -22.23
CA ALA A 491 -23.36 -23.53 -23.27
C ALA A 491 -23.88 -22.10 -23.05
N GLU A 492 -25.12 -21.92 -22.57
CA GLU A 492 -25.71 -20.59 -22.33
C GLU A 492 -24.93 -19.82 -21.26
N VAL A 493 -24.48 -20.51 -20.21
CA VAL A 493 -23.66 -19.90 -19.15
C VAL A 493 -22.28 -19.50 -19.69
N LEU A 494 -21.68 -20.34 -20.53
CA LEU A 494 -20.41 -20.01 -21.20
C LEU A 494 -20.57 -18.84 -22.18
N GLU A 495 -21.67 -18.75 -22.92
CA GLU A 495 -22.00 -17.60 -23.77
C GLU A 495 -22.13 -16.31 -22.95
N LYS A 496 -22.75 -16.37 -21.76
CA LYS A 496 -22.81 -15.23 -20.84
C LYS A 496 -21.40 -14.79 -20.39
N ALA A 497 -20.49 -15.73 -20.12
CA ALA A 497 -19.10 -15.41 -19.78
C ALA A 497 -18.35 -14.75 -20.96
N VAL A 498 -18.54 -15.24 -22.19
CA VAL A 498 -17.99 -14.65 -23.42
C VAL A 498 -18.51 -13.22 -23.61
N ASN A 499 -19.82 -13.01 -23.55
CA ASN A 499 -20.44 -11.70 -23.72
C ASN A 499 -19.98 -10.72 -22.64
N ALA A 500 -19.82 -11.19 -21.40
CA ALA A 500 -19.26 -10.37 -20.33
C ALA A 500 -17.83 -9.91 -20.64
N CYS A 501 -16.95 -10.81 -21.09
CA CYS A 501 -15.59 -10.44 -21.47
C CYS A 501 -15.56 -9.47 -22.66
N LEU A 502 -16.38 -9.69 -23.68
CA LEU A 502 -16.47 -8.78 -24.83
C LEU A 502 -16.91 -7.37 -24.41
N GLY A 503 -17.93 -7.27 -23.55
CA GLY A 503 -18.38 -5.98 -23.02
C GLY A 503 -17.29 -5.27 -22.19
N VAL A 504 -16.50 -6.02 -21.41
CA VAL A 504 -15.35 -5.47 -20.65
C VAL A 504 -14.28 -4.90 -21.60
N LEU A 505 -14.01 -5.57 -22.72
CA LEU A 505 -13.02 -5.13 -23.72
C LEU A 505 -13.45 -3.88 -24.51
N GLU A 506 -14.73 -3.50 -24.45
CA GLU A 506 -15.19 -2.20 -24.99
C GLU A 506 -14.90 -1.03 -24.03
N VAL A 507 -14.55 -1.31 -22.78
CA VAL A 507 -14.25 -0.30 -21.75
C VAL A 507 -12.76 -0.28 -21.42
N ARG A 508 -12.17 -1.46 -21.18
CA ARG A 508 -10.72 -1.57 -20.93
C ARG A 508 -9.99 -1.47 -22.26
N LEU A 509 -9.22 -0.41 -22.44
CA LEU A 509 -8.39 -0.22 -23.62
C LEU A 509 -6.98 -0.73 -23.38
N LYS A 510 -6.38 -1.36 -24.40
CA LYS A 510 -5.03 -1.94 -24.34
C LYS A 510 -3.98 -0.87 -24.03
N GLU A 511 -4.20 0.35 -24.50
CA GLU A 511 -3.28 1.49 -24.37
C GLU A 511 -3.29 2.08 -22.95
N GLU A 512 -4.42 1.99 -22.25
CA GLU A 512 -4.60 2.57 -20.92
C GLU A 512 -4.29 1.58 -19.78
N GLY A 513 -4.61 0.30 -19.99
CA GLY A 513 -4.44 -0.77 -19.01
C GLY A 513 -4.07 -2.09 -19.68
N PRO A 514 -2.87 -2.21 -20.28
CA PRO A 514 -2.50 -3.37 -21.09
C PRO A 514 -2.59 -4.68 -20.31
N LEU A 515 -2.21 -4.69 -19.03
CA LEU A 515 -2.25 -5.88 -18.19
C LEU A 515 -3.69 -6.33 -17.90
N GLN A 516 -4.58 -5.40 -17.53
CA GLN A 516 -5.99 -5.69 -17.26
C GLN A 516 -6.72 -6.13 -18.54
N TRP A 517 -6.40 -5.50 -19.67
CA TRP A 517 -6.92 -5.88 -20.97
C TRP A 517 -6.49 -7.31 -21.35
N ALA A 518 -5.20 -7.64 -21.19
CA ALA A 518 -4.67 -8.97 -21.44
C ALA A 518 -5.27 -10.04 -20.52
N ALA A 519 -5.56 -9.71 -19.26
CA ALA A 519 -6.29 -10.59 -18.34
C ALA A 519 -7.70 -10.89 -18.86
N THR A 520 -8.44 -9.88 -19.33
CA THR A 520 -9.76 -10.10 -19.93
C THR A 520 -9.68 -10.89 -21.23
N GLN A 521 -8.68 -10.67 -22.08
CA GLN A 521 -8.46 -11.50 -23.27
C GLN A 521 -8.19 -12.96 -22.92
N ASN A 522 -7.39 -13.24 -21.90
CA ASN A 522 -7.16 -14.60 -21.43
C ASN A 522 -8.43 -15.27 -20.90
N ASN A 523 -9.28 -14.52 -20.19
CA ASN A 523 -10.58 -15.01 -19.73
C ASN A 523 -11.54 -15.27 -20.89
N LEU A 524 -11.60 -14.36 -21.87
CA LEU A 524 -12.37 -14.54 -23.11
C LEU A 524 -11.93 -15.81 -23.84
N GLY A 525 -10.61 -16.00 -23.99
CA GLY A 525 -10.06 -17.19 -24.64
C GLY A 525 -10.44 -18.48 -23.93
N SER A 526 -10.46 -18.47 -22.59
CA SER A 526 -10.84 -19.63 -21.78
C SER A 526 -12.32 -19.96 -21.92
N ALA A 527 -13.20 -18.95 -21.87
CA ALA A 527 -14.63 -19.14 -22.07
C ALA A 527 -14.96 -19.64 -23.49
N LEU A 528 -14.35 -19.04 -24.52
CA LEU A 528 -14.52 -19.47 -25.91
C LEU A 528 -13.99 -20.88 -26.17
N PHE A 529 -12.88 -21.25 -25.54
CA PHE A 529 -12.32 -22.60 -25.65
C PHE A 529 -13.30 -23.65 -25.11
N LEU A 530 -13.85 -23.42 -23.91
CA LEU A 530 -14.82 -24.32 -23.29
C LEU A 530 -16.11 -24.39 -24.11
N LEU A 531 -16.62 -23.25 -24.57
CA LEU A 531 -17.82 -23.19 -25.40
C LEU A 531 -17.62 -23.92 -26.73
N GLY A 532 -16.49 -23.69 -27.41
CA GLY A 532 -16.14 -24.36 -28.66
C GLY A 532 -16.00 -25.87 -28.49
N LYS A 533 -15.40 -26.33 -27.40
CA LYS A 533 -15.31 -27.77 -27.09
C LYS A 533 -16.69 -28.39 -26.81
N LEU A 534 -17.57 -27.69 -26.10
CA LEU A 534 -18.89 -28.18 -25.74
C LEU A 534 -19.84 -28.23 -26.95
N THR A 535 -19.72 -27.26 -27.86
CA THR A 535 -20.61 -27.09 -29.03
C THR A 535 -20.03 -27.64 -30.34
N ASP A 536 -18.81 -28.18 -30.31
CA ASP A 536 -18.02 -28.56 -31.49
C ASP A 536 -17.92 -27.43 -32.54
N ASN A 537 -17.85 -26.18 -32.07
CA ASN A 537 -17.85 -25.00 -32.93
C ASN A 537 -16.42 -24.48 -33.14
N GLN A 538 -15.90 -24.69 -34.36
CA GLN A 538 -14.57 -24.22 -34.73
C GLN A 538 -14.39 -22.70 -34.71
N ALA A 539 -15.45 -21.91 -34.91
CA ALA A 539 -15.36 -20.45 -34.83
C ALA A 539 -15.01 -19.99 -33.40
N HIS A 540 -15.61 -20.64 -32.39
CA HIS A 540 -15.27 -20.37 -30.98
C HIS A 540 -13.83 -20.78 -30.66
N LEU A 541 -13.36 -21.93 -31.15
CA LEU A 541 -11.96 -22.34 -30.96
C LEU A 541 -10.98 -21.38 -31.64
N LYS A 542 -11.26 -20.90 -32.84
CA LYS A 542 -10.44 -19.87 -33.51
C LYS A 542 -10.44 -18.54 -32.74
N GLY A 543 -11.61 -18.13 -32.23
CA GLY A 543 -11.72 -16.96 -31.36
C GLY A 543 -10.89 -17.11 -30.08
N ALA A 544 -10.92 -18.30 -29.47
CA ALA A 544 -10.11 -18.61 -28.28
C ALA A 544 -8.61 -18.49 -28.55
N ALA A 545 -8.13 -19.07 -29.66
CA ALA A 545 -6.73 -18.96 -30.07
C ALA A 545 -6.31 -17.49 -30.26
N ASN A 546 -7.12 -16.67 -30.94
CA ASN A 546 -6.83 -15.25 -31.12
C ASN A 546 -6.76 -14.49 -29.79
N ALA A 547 -7.71 -14.73 -28.88
CA ALA A 547 -7.73 -14.07 -27.57
C ALA A 547 -6.50 -14.43 -26.71
N PHE A 548 -6.11 -15.72 -26.67
CA PHE A 548 -4.90 -16.14 -25.98
C PHE A 548 -3.61 -15.58 -26.60
N ASP A 549 -3.53 -15.50 -27.92
CA ASP A 549 -2.39 -14.93 -28.65
C ASP A 549 -2.23 -13.43 -28.33
N GLN A 550 -3.35 -12.70 -28.31
CA GLN A 550 -3.38 -11.29 -27.91
C GLN A 550 -2.93 -11.07 -26.46
N ALA A 551 -3.42 -11.89 -25.52
CA ALA A 551 -3.00 -11.84 -24.12
C ALA A 551 -1.50 -12.16 -23.98
N LEU A 552 -1.03 -13.22 -24.65
CA LEU A 552 0.37 -13.64 -24.64
C LEU A 552 1.31 -12.54 -25.14
N GLY A 553 0.96 -11.87 -26.23
CA GLY A 553 1.76 -10.79 -26.78
C GLY A 553 1.98 -9.64 -25.79
N VAL A 554 0.95 -9.28 -25.02
CA VAL A 554 1.07 -8.27 -23.97
C VAL A 554 1.86 -8.77 -22.76
N TYR A 555 1.62 -9.99 -22.30
CA TYR A 555 2.39 -10.54 -21.18
C TYR A 555 3.87 -10.66 -21.48
N MET A 556 4.25 -11.02 -22.72
CA MET A 556 5.63 -11.01 -23.16
C MET A 556 6.21 -9.59 -23.20
N MET A 557 5.46 -8.61 -23.72
CA MET A 557 5.89 -7.21 -23.76
C MET A 557 6.14 -6.62 -22.37
N LEU A 558 5.35 -7.03 -21.37
CA LEU A 558 5.44 -6.56 -19.99
C LEU A 558 6.36 -7.42 -19.10
N ASN A 559 7.07 -8.40 -19.66
CA ASN A 559 7.88 -9.37 -18.90
C ASN A 559 7.10 -10.10 -17.80
N ALA A 560 5.79 -10.33 -17.99
CA ALA A 560 4.94 -11.06 -17.07
C ALA A 560 5.04 -12.58 -17.31
N GLU A 561 6.22 -13.16 -17.08
CA GLU A 561 6.60 -14.52 -17.49
C GLU A 561 5.62 -15.62 -17.06
N LYS A 562 5.09 -15.54 -15.82
CA LYS A 562 4.13 -16.50 -15.29
C LYS A 562 2.82 -16.48 -16.10
N LEU A 563 2.30 -15.28 -16.37
CA LEU A 563 1.07 -15.09 -17.15
C LEU A 563 1.27 -15.48 -18.61
N ALA A 564 2.42 -15.15 -19.19
CA ALA A 564 2.80 -15.57 -20.54
C ALA A 564 2.85 -17.10 -20.67
N THR A 565 3.42 -17.79 -19.68
CA THR A 565 3.48 -19.26 -19.67
C THR A 565 2.09 -19.89 -19.67
N VAL A 566 1.18 -19.37 -18.84
CA VAL A 566 -0.22 -19.86 -18.78
C VAL A 566 -0.93 -19.60 -20.11
N ALA A 567 -0.86 -18.38 -20.64
CA ALA A 567 -1.49 -18.02 -21.90
C ALA A 567 -0.96 -18.87 -23.07
N ASN A 568 0.35 -19.12 -23.12
CA ASN A 568 0.95 -19.97 -24.15
C ASN A 568 0.51 -21.44 -24.05
N LYS A 569 0.40 -21.97 -22.83
CA LYS A 569 -0.11 -23.33 -22.61
C LYS A 569 -1.54 -23.46 -23.12
N ASN A 570 -2.38 -22.48 -22.80
CA ASN A 570 -3.77 -22.44 -23.25
C ASN A 570 -3.86 -22.33 -24.77
N LEU A 571 -3.13 -21.39 -25.38
CA LEU A 571 -3.02 -21.24 -26.83
C LEU A 571 -2.60 -22.54 -27.53
N SER A 572 -1.56 -23.20 -27.03
CA SER A 572 -1.07 -24.47 -27.58
C SER A 572 -2.16 -25.55 -27.56
N ARG A 573 -2.94 -25.62 -26.47
CA ARG A 573 -4.05 -26.58 -26.35
C ARG A 573 -5.13 -26.33 -27.39
N VAL A 574 -5.48 -25.07 -27.65
CA VAL A 574 -6.48 -24.72 -28.66
C VAL A 574 -5.98 -25.04 -30.07
N ARG A 575 -4.72 -24.68 -30.37
CA ARG A 575 -4.09 -24.97 -31.68
C ARG A 575 -4.06 -26.46 -32.00
N LEU A 576 -3.79 -27.31 -31.01
CA LEU A 576 -3.85 -28.77 -31.18
C LEU A 576 -5.25 -29.25 -31.59
N LEU A 577 -6.32 -28.71 -31.01
CA LEU A 577 -7.70 -29.04 -31.40
C LEU A 577 -8.06 -28.53 -32.80
N LEU A 578 -7.41 -27.46 -33.25
CA LEU A 578 -7.56 -26.91 -34.61
C LEU A 578 -6.69 -27.65 -35.65
N GLY A 579 -5.84 -28.59 -35.23
CA GLY A 579 -4.92 -29.31 -36.12
C GLY A 579 -3.68 -28.51 -36.53
N GLU A 580 -3.38 -27.42 -35.82
CA GLU A 580 -2.20 -26.57 -36.05
C GLU A 580 -0.97 -27.10 -35.30
N THR A 581 0.23 -26.99 -35.88
CA THR A 581 1.48 -27.42 -35.24
C THR A 581 1.89 -26.49 -34.10
N ALA A 582 2.19 -27.04 -32.92
CA ALA A 582 2.58 -26.27 -31.73
C ALA A 582 3.93 -25.56 -31.92
N ILE A 583 3.99 -24.25 -31.65
CA ILE A 583 5.23 -23.46 -31.64
C ILE A 583 5.94 -23.69 -30.30
N LYS A 584 7.12 -24.33 -30.32
CA LYS A 584 8.01 -24.36 -29.15
C LYS A 584 8.56 -22.96 -28.90
N ILE A 585 8.25 -22.36 -27.77
CA ILE A 585 8.98 -21.19 -27.28
C ILE A 585 10.42 -21.64 -27.02
N LYS A 586 11.41 -21.00 -27.64
CA LYS A 586 12.82 -21.16 -27.26
C LYS A 586 12.95 -20.63 -25.84
N ASP A 587 13.31 -21.51 -24.90
CA ASP A 587 13.82 -21.11 -23.60
C ASP A 587 15.05 -20.21 -23.83
N ASN A 588 14.87 -18.90 -23.73
CA ASN A 588 15.98 -17.96 -23.64
C ASN A 588 16.55 -18.02 -22.21
N LYS A 589 17.14 -19.17 -21.85
CA LYS A 589 18.13 -19.19 -20.78
C LYS A 589 19.37 -18.49 -21.33
N PRO A 590 19.94 -17.48 -20.64
CA PRO A 590 21.20 -16.90 -21.06
C PRO A 590 22.26 -18.00 -21.08
N ASN A 591 22.84 -18.23 -22.26
CA ASN A 591 23.93 -19.18 -22.46
C ASN A 591 25.14 -18.72 -21.64
N ALA A 592 25.28 -19.24 -20.43
CA ALA A 592 26.54 -19.26 -19.70
C ALA A 592 27.44 -20.32 -20.35
N SER A 593 27.97 -20.02 -21.53
CA SER A 593 29.11 -20.75 -22.12
C SER A 593 29.62 -20.02 -23.35
N ARG A 594 30.61 -19.14 -23.12
CA ARG A 594 31.83 -18.94 -23.91
C ARG A 594 32.42 -17.60 -23.51
N LEU A 595 33.50 -17.66 -22.74
CA LEU A 595 34.74 -16.90 -22.95
C LEU A 595 35.79 -17.62 -22.07
N SER A 596 36.48 -18.55 -22.73
CA SER A 596 37.87 -18.88 -22.45
C SER A 596 38.76 -17.66 -22.69
#